data_AF-A0A225WIR6-F1
#
_entry.id   AF-A0A225WIR6-F1
#
_cell.length_a   1.000
_cell.length_b   1.000
_cell.length_c   1.000
_cell.angle_alpha   90.00
_cell.angle_beta   90.00
_cell.angle_gamma   90.00
#
_symmetry.space_group_name_H-M   'P 1'
#
loop_
_entity.id
_entity.type
_entity.pdbx_description
1 polymer ?
#
loop_
_entity_poly.entity_id
_entity_poly.type
_entity_poly.pdbx_seq_one_letter_code
_entity_poly.pdbx_strand_id
1 'polypeptide(L)'
;MDRWHTAMEYVADTKQAIDWVQNTNIKRIGVPVELQDGLPYRELLSFCENKWVDDGAMGQGITLHQREQDGVGIVNPFIASDRAAVNVGNPFQKGHHLILVPLHLEDHWCGSVIALRSDNRGITIFDPLQATKDKYYAACKTTLKDLYGELYEILHVKLETKCRQPDASSCGVAVLIF
;
A
#
# COMPACT_ATOMS: atom_id res chain seq x y z
N MET A 1 13.85 34.70 -8.90
CA MET A 1 12.41 34.72 -8.60
C MET A 1 11.76 34.13 -9.84
N ASP A 2 11.37 32.85 -9.91
CA ASP A 2 10.37 32.22 -9.01
C ASP A 2 10.43 30.68 -8.88
N ARG A 3 11.59 30.00 -9.01
CA ARG A 3 11.67 28.56 -8.66
C ARG A 3 11.30 28.28 -7.19
N TRP A 4 11.65 29.20 -6.30
CA TRP A 4 11.27 29.14 -4.88
C TRP A 4 9.80 29.52 -4.66
N HIS A 5 9.27 30.47 -5.41
CA HIS A 5 7.85 30.83 -5.29
C HIS A 5 6.96 29.74 -5.86
N THR A 6 7.29 29.13 -7.00
CA THR A 6 6.56 27.98 -7.56
C THR A 6 6.67 26.73 -6.66
N ALA A 7 7.82 26.49 -6.02
CA ALA A 7 7.95 25.41 -5.04
C ALA A 7 7.14 25.69 -3.76
N MET A 8 7.13 26.94 -3.28
CA MET A 8 6.29 27.34 -2.14
C MET A 8 4.80 27.40 -2.51
N GLU A 9 4.46 27.64 -3.77
CA GLU A 9 3.12 27.56 -4.32
C GLU A 9 2.66 26.10 -4.38
N TYR A 10 3.50 25.16 -4.83
CA TYR A 10 3.21 23.73 -4.73
C TYR A 10 3.11 23.22 -3.29
N VAL A 11 3.90 23.74 -2.35
CA VAL A 11 3.82 23.37 -0.93
C VAL A 11 2.61 24.02 -0.26
N ALA A 12 2.25 25.25 -0.62
CA ALA A 12 1.03 25.92 -0.18
C ALA A 12 -0.22 25.26 -0.78
N ASP A 13 -0.15 24.78 -2.02
CA ASP A 13 -1.15 23.96 -2.70
C ASP A 13 -1.23 22.57 -2.09
N THR A 14 -0.13 22.00 -1.59
CA THR A 14 -0.13 20.71 -0.87
C THR A 14 -0.73 20.88 0.51
N LYS A 15 -0.45 22.00 1.20
CA LYS A 15 -1.12 22.34 2.47
C LYS A 15 -2.59 22.65 2.25
N GLN A 16 -2.94 23.39 1.20
CA GLN A 16 -4.32 23.57 0.78
C GLN A 16 -4.94 22.24 0.37
N ALA A 17 -4.23 21.32 -0.28
CA ALA A 17 -4.73 20.00 -0.66
C ALA A 17 -4.92 19.09 0.54
N ILE A 18 -4.07 19.18 1.57
CA ILE A 18 -4.24 18.48 2.85
C ILE A 18 -5.40 19.09 3.63
N ASP A 19 -5.48 20.41 3.75
CA ASP A 19 -6.58 21.14 4.38
C ASP A 19 -7.90 20.96 3.58
N TRP A 20 -7.83 20.75 2.26
CA TRP A 20 -8.95 20.52 1.34
C TRP A 20 -9.38 19.05 1.31
N VAL A 21 -8.45 18.08 1.35
CA VAL A 21 -8.74 16.64 1.56
C VAL A 21 -9.38 16.43 2.93
N GLN A 22 -8.98 17.20 3.93
CA GLN A 22 -9.62 17.22 5.24
C GLN A 22 -11.02 17.87 5.23
N ASN A 23 -11.35 18.73 4.25
CA ASN A 23 -12.58 19.53 4.30
C ASN A 23 -13.60 19.39 3.15
N THR A 24 -13.28 18.97 1.91
CA THR A 24 -14.31 18.70 0.88
C THR A 24 -13.84 17.95 -0.38
N ASN A 25 -14.77 17.14 -0.88
CA ASN A 25 -14.87 16.35 -2.12
C ASN A 25 -14.31 16.93 -3.46
N ILE A 26 -13.66 16.04 -4.24
CA ILE A 26 -13.45 15.95 -5.72
C ILE A 26 -12.50 16.93 -6.45
N LYS A 27 -11.42 16.39 -7.05
CA LYS A 27 -11.15 16.33 -8.51
C LYS A 27 -9.86 15.54 -8.83
N ARG A 28 -9.98 14.69 -9.85
CA ARG A 28 -8.95 13.84 -10.46
C ARG A 28 -7.58 14.52 -10.48
N ILE A 29 -6.63 13.97 -9.74
CA ILE A 29 -5.21 14.19 -9.99
C ILE A 29 -4.77 13.04 -10.88
N GLY A 30 -4.58 13.32 -12.17
CA GLY A 30 -3.88 12.38 -13.03
C GLY A 30 -2.46 12.22 -12.49
N VAL A 31 -1.98 10.97 -12.41
CA VAL A 31 -0.59 10.68 -12.04
C VAL A 31 0.31 11.50 -12.99
N PRO A 32 1.08 12.47 -12.48
CA PRO A 32 1.98 13.27 -13.30
C PRO A 32 2.93 12.34 -14.06
N VAL A 33 3.21 12.65 -15.33
CA VAL A 33 4.10 11.84 -16.19
C VAL A 33 5.48 11.66 -15.55
N GLU A 34 5.87 12.60 -14.70
CA GLU A 34 7.09 12.62 -13.91
C GLU A 34 7.16 11.50 -12.85
N LEU A 35 6.03 10.89 -12.49
CA LEU A 35 5.97 9.74 -11.57
C LEU A 35 6.02 8.38 -12.27
N GLN A 36 6.04 8.35 -13.62
CA GLN A 36 6.10 7.10 -14.40
C GLN A 36 7.47 6.40 -14.31
N ASP A 37 8.54 7.14 -14.00
CA ASP A 37 9.92 6.62 -13.89
C ASP A 37 10.31 6.21 -12.44
N GLY A 38 9.31 6.10 -11.55
CA GLY A 38 9.50 5.77 -10.14
C GLY A 38 9.66 7.02 -9.28
N LEU A 39 8.80 7.13 -8.27
CA LEU A 39 8.84 8.20 -7.26
C LEU A 39 10.22 8.29 -6.62
N PRO A 40 10.91 9.46 -6.69
CA PRO A 40 12.17 9.64 -6.01
C PRO A 40 11.96 9.48 -4.50
N TYR A 41 12.62 8.48 -3.93
CA TYR A 41 12.58 8.14 -2.50
C TYR A 41 12.62 9.35 -1.53
N ARG A 42 13.33 10.42 -1.91
CA ARG A 42 13.44 11.67 -1.15
C ARG A 42 12.10 12.44 -1.05
N GLU A 43 11.27 12.41 -2.08
CA GLU A 43 9.97 13.09 -2.10
C GLU A 43 8.98 12.36 -1.18
N LEU A 44 9.07 11.04 -1.13
CA LEU A 44 8.27 10.20 -0.23
C LEU A 44 8.57 10.45 1.26
N LEU A 45 9.84 10.64 1.61
CA LEU A 45 10.23 11.02 2.98
C LEU A 45 9.72 12.41 3.37
N SER A 46 9.43 13.30 2.41
CA SER A 46 8.84 14.61 2.72
C SER A 46 7.36 14.53 3.10
N PHE A 47 6.66 13.46 2.71
CA PHE A 47 5.24 13.25 3.04
C PHE A 47 5.03 12.82 4.50
N CYS A 48 5.97 12.05 5.06
CA CYS A 48 5.90 11.55 6.45
C CYS A 48 7.05 12.03 7.36
N GLU A 49 8.01 12.83 6.89
CA GLU A 49 9.15 13.33 7.68
C GLU A 49 9.89 12.24 8.49
N ASN A 50 10.50 11.21 7.87
CA ASN A 50 11.13 10.08 8.58
C ASN A 50 10.26 9.39 9.67
N LYS A 51 8.96 9.71 9.78
CA LYS A 51 8.05 9.07 10.74
C LYS A 51 7.54 7.77 10.15
N TRP A 52 7.29 6.82 11.03
CA TRP A 52 6.66 5.57 10.67
C TRP A 52 5.19 5.83 10.31
N VAL A 53 4.72 5.18 9.25
CA VAL A 53 3.30 5.15 8.89
C VAL A 53 2.60 4.30 9.95
N ASP A 54 1.58 4.86 10.61
CA ASP A 54 0.73 4.10 11.53
C ASP A 54 -0.43 3.40 10.79
N ASP A 55 -1.16 2.55 11.51
CA ASP A 55 -2.29 1.80 10.96
C ASP A 55 -3.38 2.70 10.35
N GLY A 56 -3.58 3.89 10.93
CA GLY A 56 -4.56 4.86 10.47
C GLY A 56 -4.16 5.46 9.12
N ALA A 57 -2.92 5.90 9.00
CA ALA A 57 -2.35 6.42 7.76
C ALA A 57 -2.31 5.34 6.65
N MET A 58 -1.94 4.10 7.00
CA MET A 58 -2.00 2.97 6.07
C MET A 58 -3.44 2.73 5.59
N GLY A 59 -4.41 2.70 6.51
CA GLY A 59 -5.83 2.52 6.21
C GLY A 59 -6.38 3.61 5.28
N GLN A 60 -5.98 4.87 5.49
CA GLN A 60 -6.34 5.98 4.60
C GLN A 60 -5.72 5.83 3.21
N GLY A 61 -4.43 5.49 3.13
CA GLY A 61 -3.71 5.32 1.87
C GLY A 61 -4.34 4.24 0.98
N ILE A 62 -4.59 3.05 1.53
CA ILE A 62 -5.22 1.96 0.75
C ILE A 62 -6.67 2.29 0.36
N THR A 63 -7.41 3.02 1.21
CA THR A 63 -8.78 3.47 0.90
C THR A 63 -8.80 4.45 -0.26
N LEU A 64 -7.80 5.34 -0.31
CA LEU A 64 -7.60 6.22 -1.47
C LEU A 64 -7.31 5.39 -2.72
N HIS A 65 -6.45 4.37 -2.66
CA HIS A 65 -6.20 3.48 -3.80
C HIS A 65 -7.47 2.79 -4.29
N GLN A 66 -8.30 2.27 -3.38
CA GLN A 66 -9.58 1.67 -3.75
C GLN A 66 -10.52 2.67 -4.44
N ARG A 67 -10.55 3.93 -3.99
CA ARG A 67 -11.41 4.96 -4.57
C ARG A 67 -10.95 5.38 -5.97
N GLU A 68 -9.65 5.48 -6.19
CA GLU A 68 -9.07 5.97 -7.45
C GLU A 68 -8.89 4.88 -8.50
N GLN A 69 -8.93 3.60 -8.11
CA GLN A 69 -8.74 2.46 -9.01
C GLN A 69 -9.98 1.57 -9.02
N ASP A 70 -10.61 1.45 -10.19
CA ASP A 70 -11.74 0.55 -10.37
C ASP A 70 -11.35 -0.90 -10.12
N GLY A 71 -12.23 -1.66 -9.48
CA GLY A 71 -12.04 -3.10 -9.30
C GLY A 71 -10.92 -3.47 -8.30
N VAL A 72 -10.63 -2.59 -7.34
CA VAL A 72 -9.72 -2.88 -6.23
C VAL A 72 -10.52 -3.18 -4.95
N GLY A 73 -10.23 -4.31 -4.32
CA GLY A 73 -10.64 -4.61 -2.95
C GLY A 73 -9.51 -4.30 -1.97
N ILE A 74 -9.84 -3.92 -0.74
CA ILE A 74 -8.85 -3.66 0.31
C ILE A 74 -9.17 -4.45 1.56
N VAL A 75 -8.11 -4.89 2.24
CA VAL A 75 -8.20 -5.43 3.59
C VAL A 75 -7.73 -4.36 4.55
N ASN A 76 -8.56 -4.04 5.53
CA ASN A 76 -8.19 -3.06 6.53
C ASN A 76 -7.02 -3.59 7.39
N PRO A 77 -5.92 -2.85 7.54
CA PRO A 77 -4.74 -3.29 8.28
C PRO A 77 -5.05 -3.62 9.75
N PHE A 78 -6.00 -2.92 10.39
CA PHE A 78 -6.41 -3.18 11.78
C PHE A 78 -6.99 -4.57 12.01
N ILE A 79 -7.49 -5.20 10.95
CA ILE A 79 -8.18 -6.49 11.01
C ILE A 79 -7.52 -7.55 10.14
N ALA A 80 -6.40 -7.23 9.49
CA ALA A 80 -5.71 -8.13 8.57
C ALA A 80 -5.14 -9.38 9.27
N SER A 81 -5.13 -9.44 10.60
CA SER A 81 -4.78 -10.62 11.39
C SER A 81 -5.99 -11.46 11.82
N ASP A 82 -7.23 -10.97 11.64
CA ASP A 82 -8.47 -11.65 12.03
C ASP A 82 -9.32 -11.99 10.80
N ARG A 83 -9.32 -13.28 10.46
CA ARG A 83 -10.08 -13.84 9.33
C ARG A 83 -11.58 -13.51 9.38
N ALA A 84 -12.20 -13.48 10.56
CA ALA A 84 -13.64 -13.19 10.68
C ALA A 84 -13.93 -11.73 10.32
N ALA A 85 -13.04 -10.83 10.73
CA ALA A 85 -13.17 -9.40 10.46
C ALA A 85 -12.83 -9.04 9.01
N VAL A 86 -11.85 -9.71 8.37
CA VAL A 86 -11.56 -9.53 6.93
C VAL A 86 -12.81 -9.76 6.06
N ASN A 87 -13.64 -10.75 6.40
CA ASN A 87 -14.87 -11.04 5.67
C ASN A 87 -15.93 -9.94 5.80
N VAL A 88 -15.91 -9.14 6.89
CA VAL A 88 -16.82 -8.01 7.07
C VAL A 88 -16.52 -6.88 6.09
N GLY A 89 -15.24 -6.66 5.76
CA GLY A 89 -14.81 -5.68 4.76
C GLY A 89 -15.18 -6.05 3.32
N ASN A 90 -15.61 -7.30 3.10
CA ASN A 90 -15.98 -7.87 1.80
C ASN A 90 -15.02 -7.49 0.64
N PRO A 91 -13.71 -7.78 0.76
CA PRO A 91 -12.74 -7.40 -0.26
C PRO A 91 -13.00 -8.09 -1.61
N PHE A 92 -13.62 -9.27 -1.63
CA PHE A 92 -13.82 -10.10 -2.84
C PHE A 92 -15.15 -9.83 -3.59
N GLN A 93 -15.57 -8.56 -3.66
CA GLN A 93 -16.80 -8.21 -4.39
C GLN A 93 -16.70 -8.44 -5.90
N LYS A 94 -17.87 -8.66 -6.52
CA LYS A 94 -17.97 -8.81 -7.98
C LYS A 94 -17.45 -7.54 -8.66
N GLY A 95 -16.48 -7.71 -9.57
CA GLY A 95 -15.81 -6.60 -10.25
C GLY A 95 -14.44 -6.28 -9.67
N HIS A 96 -14.15 -6.70 -8.44
CA HIS A 96 -12.79 -6.64 -7.91
C HIS A 96 -11.91 -7.69 -8.56
N HIS A 97 -10.75 -7.26 -9.02
CA HIS A 97 -9.79 -8.08 -9.74
C HIS A 97 -8.38 -8.01 -9.12
N LEU A 98 -8.17 -7.09 -8.17
CA LEU A 98 -7.00 -6.96 -7.33
C LEU A 98 -7.43 -6.72 -5.89
N ILE A 99 -6.81 -7.42 -4.94
CA ILE A 99 -7.03 -7.20 -3.51
C ILE A 99 -5.73 -6.75 -2.85
N LEU A 100 -5.75 -5.60 -2.19
CA LEU A 100 -4.62 -5.07 -1.43
C LEU A 100 -4.72 -5.53 0.03
N VAL A 101 -3.63 -6.11 0.53
CA VAL A 101 -3.55 -6.69 1.86
C VAL A 101 -2.30 -6.13 2.56
N PRO A 102 -2.40 -4.97 3.22
CA PRO A 102 -1.35 -4.50 4.11
C PRO A 102 -1.27 -5.40 5.35
N LEU A 103 -0.05 -5.71 5.78
CA LEU A 103 0.24 -6.58 6.90
C LEU A 103 1.16 -5.85 7.87
N HIS A 104 0.65 -5.55 9.07
CA HIS A 104 1.46 -5.03 10.16
C HIS A 104 2.00 -6.21 10.98
N LEU A 105 3.31 -6.44 10.89
CA LEU A 105 3.99 -7.58 11.53
C LEU A 105 5.01 -7.05 12.53
N GLU A 106 4.66 -7.11 13.82
CA GLU A 106 5.40 -6.45 14.90
C GLU A 106 5.46 -4.93 14.63
N ASP A 107 6.66 -4.39 14.43
CA ASP A 107 6.92 -2.97 14.15
C ASP A 107 7.22 -2.70 12.66
N HIS A 108 6.75 -3.57 11.76
CA HIS A 108 7.11 -3.52 10.33
C HIS A 108 5.92 -3.73 9.41
N TRP A 109 5.86 -2.94 8.34
CA TRP A 109 4.86 -3.07 7.29
C TRP A 109 5.35 -3.96 6.16
N CYS A 110 4.53 -4.95 5.83
CA CYS A 110 4.59 -5.71 4.59
C CYS A 110 3.32 -5.51 3.77
N GLY A 111 3.39 -5.81 2.49
CA GLY A 111 2.28 -5.74 1.57
C GLY A 111 2.04 -7.07 0.88
N SER A 112 0.79 -7.37 0.56
CA SER A 112 0.46 -8.43 -0.38
C SER A 112 -0.65 -7.99 -1.32
N VAL A 113 -0.53 -8.42 -2.57
CA VAL A 113 -1.54 -8.22 -3.61
C VAL A 113 -2.05 -9.57 -4.08
N ILE A 114 -3.36 -9.77 -4.04
CA ILE A 114 -4.04 -10.94 -4.60
C ILE A 114 -4.66 -10.53 -5.93
N ALA A 115 -4.11 -11.04 -7.02
CA ALA A 115 -4.68 -10.87 -8.35
C ALA A 115 -5.68 -11.99 -8.65
N LEU A 116 -6.90 -11.61 -9.04
CA LEU A 116 -8.01 -12.53 -9.28
C LEU A 116 -8.28 -12.76 -10.77
N ARG A 117 -7.69 -11.95 -11.65
CA ARG A 117 -7.83 -12.12 -13.11
C ARG A 117 -7.23 -13.45 -13.55
N SER A 118 -7.90 -14.15 -14.46
CA SER A 118 -7.51 -15.49 -14.90
C SER A 118 -6.14 -15.55 -15.60
N ASP A 119 -5.71 -14.45 -16.23
CA ASP A 119 -4.45 -14.31 -16.96
C ASP A 119 -3.23 -14.08 -16.06
N ASN A 120 -3.43 -13.62 -14.82
CA ASN A 120 -2.35 -13.29 -13.89
C ASN A 120 -2.74 -13.61 -12.43
N ARG A 121 -3.47 -14.71 -12.24
CA ARG A 121 -4.04 -15.08 -10.93
C ARG A 121 -2.92 -15.51 -9.98
N GLY A 122 -2.81 -14.87 -8.82
CA GLY A 122 -1.74 -15.20 -7.88
C GLY A 122 -1.67 -14.26 -6.69
N ILE A 123 -0.74 -14.55 -5.79
CA ILE A 123 -0.41 -13.73 -4.63
C ILE A 123 1.01 -13.21 -4.80
N THR A 124 1.19 -11.90 -4.71
CA THR A 124 2.51 -11.28 -4.61
C THR A 124 2.71 -10.81 -3.18
N ILE A 125 3.83 -11.16 -2.57
CA ILE A 125 4.21 -10.71 -1.22
C ILE A 125 5.38 -9.76 -1.35
N PHE A 126 5.35 -8.66 -0.62
CA PHE A 126 6.37 -7.64 -0.59
C PHE A 126 6.78 -7.33 0.86
N ASP A 127 8.04 -7.59 1.16
CA ASP A 127 8.72 -7.09 2.35
C ASP A 127 9.71 -6.02 1.91
N PRO A 128 9.44 -4.73 2.16
CA PRO A 128 10.34 -3.66 1.74
C PRO A 128 11.71 -3.73 2.44
N LEU A 129 11.79 -4.26 3.66
CA LEU A 129 13.06 -4.39 4.39
C LEU A 129 13.94 -5.50 3.80
N GLN A 130 13.30 -6.52 3.21
CA GLN A 130 13.90 -7.77 2.75
C GLN A 130 14.88 -8.32 3.79
N ALA A 131 14.35 -8.54 4.99
CA ALA A 131 15.19 -8.92 6.13
C ALA A 131 15.93 -10.22 5.88
N THR A 132 17.12 -10.36 6.50
CA THR A 132 17.89 -11.60 6.40
C THR A 132 17.08 -12.79 6.90
N LYS A 133 17.30 -13.96 6.29
CA LYS A 133 16.62 -15.23 6.63
C LYS A 133 15.11 -15.26 6.37
N ASP A 134 14.60 -14.45 5.44
CA ASP A 134 13.18 -14.50 5.03
C ASP A 134 12.19 -14.16 6.18
N LYS A 135 12.62 -13.49 7.27
CA LYS A 135 11.81 -13.32 8.50
C LYS A 135 10.38 -12.85 8.18
N TYR A 136 10.26 -11.71 7.51
CA TYR A 136 8.95 -11.10 7.27
C TYR A 136 8.19 -11.74 6.12
N TYR A 137 8.88 -12.25 5.10
CA TYR A 137 8.25 -13.07 4.07
C TYR A 137 7.65 -14.36 4.65
N ALA A 138 8.35 -15.06 5.53
CA ALA A 138 7.84 -16.25 6.21
C ALA A 138 6.63 -15.91 7.07
N ALA A 139 6.68 -14.81 7.83
CA ALA A 139 5.54 -14.33 8.61
C ALA A 139 4.34 -13.97 7.70
N CYS A 140 4.55 -13.26 6.60
CA CYS A 140 3.49 -12.96 5.63
C CYS A 140 2.86 -14.24 5.06
N LYS A 141 3.67 -15.22 4.66
CA LYS A 141 3.17 -16.51 4.13
C LYS A 141 2.27 -17.21 5.15
N THR A 142 2.69 -17.26 6.42
CA THR A 142 1.90 -17.84 7.51
C THR A 142 0.58 -17.09 7.68
N THR A 143 0.62 -15.77 7.82
CA THR A 143 -0.59 -14.94 7.98
C THR A 143 -1.54 -15.09 6.80
N LEU A 144 -1.05 -15.03 5.56
CA LEU A 144 -1.89 -15.17 4.37
C LEU A 144 -2.49 -16.59 4.26
N LYS A 145 -1.73 -17.62 4.63
CA LYS A 145 -2.23 -19.00 4.69
C LYS A 145 -3.34 -19.16 5.74
N ASP A 146 -3.19 -18.55 6.91
CA ASP A 146 -4.20 -18.60 7.97
C ASP A 146 -5.50 -17.86 7.58
N LEU A 147 -5.38 -16.72 6.91
CA LEU A 147 -6.53 -15.93 6.44
C LEU A 147 -7.28 -16.59 5.29
N TYR A 148 -6.54 -17.08 4.29
CA TYR A 148 -7.11 -17.45 2.99
C TYR A 148 -7.18 -18.96 2.75
N GLY A 149 -6.49 -19.77 3.56
CA GLY A 149 -6.58 -21.23 3.54
C GLY A 149 -6.41 -21.82 2.14
N GLU A 150 -7.46 -22.49 1.65
CA GLU A 150 -7.48 -23.12 0.32
C GLU A 150 -7.16 -22.15 -0.83
N LEU A 151 -7.57 -20.88 -0.72
CA LEU A 151 -7.26 -19.89 -1.75
C LEU A 151 -5.75 -19.66 -1.86
N TYR A 152 -5.03 -19.66 -0.74
CA TYR A 152 -3.57 -19.52 -0.72
C TYR A 152 -2.88 -20.74 -1.37
N GLU A 153 -3.39 -21.95 -1.14
CA GLU A 153 -2.81 -23.19 -1.69
C GLU A 153 -3.02 -23.33 -3.21
N ILE A 154 -4.12 -22.79 -3.74
CA ILE A 154 -4.45 -22.86 -5.17
C ILE A 154 -3.74 -21.76 -5.99
N LEU A 155 -3.43 -20.63 -5.35
CA LEU A 155 -2.81 -19.50 -6.03
C LEU A 155 -1.28 -19.63 -6.08
N HIS A 156 -0.70 -19.24 -7.22
CA HIS A 156 0.75 -19.11 -7.30
C HIS A 156 1.23 -17.94 -6.42
N VAL A 157 2.09 -18.23 -5.45
CA VAL A 157 2.68 -17.24 -4.55
C VAL A 157 4.08 -16.86 -5.02
N LYS A 158 4.31 -15.57 -5.24
CA LYS A 158 5.62 -15.01 -5.60
C LYS A 158 6.04 -13.91 -4.62
N LEU A 159 7.35 -13.70 -4.50
CA LEU A 159 7.95 -12.65 -3.68
C LEU A 159 8.47 -11.53 -4.58
N GLU A 160 8.20 -10.27 -4.23
CA GLU A 160 8.78 -9.10 -4.90
C GLU A 160 10.11 -8.72 -4.23
N THR A 161 11.22 -9.03 -4.87
CA THR A 161 12.57 -8.87 -4.30
C THR A 161 13.40 -7.76 -4.95
N LYS A 162 12.89 -7.05 -5.95
CA LYS A 162 13.64 -6.04 -6.70
C LYS A 162 13.66 -4.68 -6.02
N CYS A 163 12.65 -4.37 -5.21
CA CYS A 163 12.56 -3.10 -4.50
C CYS A 163 12.87 -3.30 -3.01
N ARG A 164 13.86 -2.56 -2.49
CA ARG A 164 14.22 -2.61 -1.07
C ARG A 164 14.21 -1.19 -0.51
N GLN A 165 13.60 -1.01 0.64
CA GLN A 165 13.64 0.24 1.39
C GLN A 165 15.11 0.55 1.76
N PRO A 166 15.56 1.81 1.63
CA PRO A 166 16.94 2.17 1.91
C PRO A 166 17.18 2.59 3.36
N ASP A 167 16.14 2.69 4.21
CA ASP A 167 16.25 3.06 5.62
C ASP A 167 15.46 2.13 6.56
N ALA A 168 15.25 2.54 7.81
CA ALA A 168 14.53 1.77 8.83
C ALA A 168 13.09 2.22 9.09
N SER A 169 12.57 3.19 8.33
CA SER A 169 11.30 3.88 8.63
C SER A 169 10.31 3.93 7.46
N SER A 170 10.77 3.64 6.25
CA SER A 170 9.99 3.80 5.01
C SER A 170 9.15 2.58 4.61
N CYS A 171 9.07 1.54 5.45
CA CYS A 171 8.33 0.31 5.15
C CYS A 171 6.87 0.56 4.78
N GLY A 172 6.15 1.37 5.55
CA GLY A 172 4.74 1.65 5.28
C GLY A 172 4.53 2.45 3.98
N VAL A 173 5.40 3.41 3.69
CA VAL A 173 5.33 4.17 2.43
C VAL A 173 5.64 3.28 1.24
N ALA A 174 6.64 2.40 1.36
CA ALA A 174 6.97 1.43 0.32
C ALA A 174 5.80 0.46 0.05
N VAL A 175 5.10 0.01 1.09
CA VAL A 175 3.90 -0.84 0.94
C VAL A 175 2.75 -0.11 0.25
N LEU A 176 2.56 1.19 0.49
CA LEU A 176 1.50 1.96 -0.18
C LEU A 176 1.74 2.14 -1.69
N ILE A 177 3.00 2.12 -2.13
CA ILE A 177 3.37 2.33 -3.54
C ILE A 177 3.42 1.02 -4.33
N PHE A 178 3.63 -0.09 -3.64
CA PHE A 178 3.70 -1.44 -4.19
C PHE A 178 2.32 -1.93 -4.69
#